data_AF-A0A5J6HG19-F1
#
_entry.id   AF-A0A5J6HG19-F1
#
_cell.length_a   1.000
_cell.length_b   1.000
_cell.length_c   1.000
_cell.angle_alpha   90.00
_cell.angle_beta   90.00
_cell.angle_gamma   90.00
#
_symmetry.space_group_name_H-M   'P 1'
#
loop_
_entity.id
_entity.type
_entity.pdbx_description
1 polymer ?
#
loop_
_entity_poly.entity_id
_entity_poly.type
_entity_poly.pdbx_seq_one_letter_code
_entity_poly.pdbx_strand_id
1 'polypeptide(L)'
;MGALSVEYPVALAESVTVLPRGPGWWYEPKYDGHRLVMHRTAETTRCHTRSGCTVTSAWLDLAVAGQAVLRPGTVLDGEAVVWVNGQLSFSAAQARGNSTARRSAALTAEYPANFVVWDCLQVDGVELRRRPYTERRAALLEVLDGVPPPIQATPASDDPDVALAWYEHLPAQGCLRTTAVSHTSCWSDASNAFLWVFWAVSRPYGRWAWSWRSTPVRVGSPGGCREC
;
A
#
# COMPACT_ATOMS: atom_id res chain seq x y z
N MET A 1 5.49 31.52 1.31
CA MET A 1 4.59 30.38 1.08
C MET A 1 5.04 29.25 2.00
N GLY A 2 4.40 29.10 3.15
CA GLY A 2 4.75 28.07 4.11
C GLY A 2 4.51 26.69 3.51
N ALA A 3 5.47 25.77 3.70
CA ALA A 3 5.24 24.37 3.41
C ALA A 3 4.02 23.93 4.23
N LEU A 4 2.91 23.62 3.56
CA LEU A 4 1.81 22.90 4.18
C LEU A 4 2.38 21.57 4.68
N SER A 5 2.77 21.51 5.96
CA SER A 5 2.96 20.28 6.68
C SER A 5 1.56 19.70 6.87
N VAL A 6 1.02 19.06 5.83
CA VAL A 6 -0.09 18.15 6.07
C VAL A 6 0.53 16.93 6.71
N GLU A 7 0.62 16.98 8.04
CA GLU A 7 0.94 15.82 8.83
C GLU A 7 -0.30 14.93 8.75
N TYR A 8 -0.28 14.01 7.78
CA TYR A 8 -1.12 12.84 7.84
C TYR A 8 -0.38 11.90 8.80
N PRO A 9 -0.71 11.85 10.11
CA PRO A 9 -0.31 10.70 10.91
C PRO A 9 -0.74 9.45 10.15
N VAL A 10 -0.07 8.33 10.34
CA VAL A 10 -0.44 7.10 9.64
C VAL A 10 -0.61 5.97 10.62
N ALA A 11 -1.52 5.04 10.32
CA ALA A 11 -1.74 3.86 11.14
C ALA A 11 -0.43 3.04 11.24
N LEU A 12 -0.06 2.68 12.47
CA LEU A 12 1.04 1.77 12.75
C LEU A 12 0.53 0.33 12.91
N ALA A 13 1.47 -0.59 12.94
CA ALA A 13 1.21 -2.01 12.93
C ALA A 13 1.95 -2.70 14.08
N GLU A 14 1.29 -3.68 14.67
CA GLU A 14 1.84 -4.53 15.73
C GLU A 14 2.22 -5.90 15.14
N SER A 15 3.32 -6.47 15.64
CA SER A 15 3.72 -7.82 15.23
C SER A 15 3.01 -8.86 16.09
N VAL A 16 2.49 -9.91 15.46
CA VAL A 16 1.99 -11.10 16.15
C VAL A 16 2.65 -12.37 15.61
N THR A 17 2.48 -13.45 16.36
CA THR A 17 3.00 -14.77 16.00
C THR A 17 1.96 -15.67 15.32
N VAL A 18 0.67 -15.33 15.42
CA VAL A 18 -0.44 -16.11 14.84
C VAL A 18 -1.32 -15.20 13.99
N LEU A 19 -1.58 -15.59 12.74
CA LEU A 19 -2.49 -14.88 11.86
C LEU A 19 -3.89 -14.77 12.53
N PRO A 20 -4.43 -13.56 12.76
CA PRO A 20 -5.77 -13.39 13.28
C PRO A 20 -6.78 -14.05 12.35
N ARG A 21 -7.77 -14.75 12.91
CA ARG A 21 -8.84 -15.43 12.17
C ARG A 21 -10.19 -15.07 12.78
N GLY A 22 -11.24 -15.23 11.98
CA GLY A 22 -12.62 -14.95 12.38
C GLY A 22 -13.27 -13.89 11.49
N PRO A 23 -14.57 -13.64 11.67
CA PRO A 23 -15.29 -12.68 10.86
C PRO A 23 -14.71 -11.27 11.04
N GLY A 24 -14.65 -10.52 9.95
CA GLY A 24 -14.27 -9.12 9.98
C GLY A 24 -12.78 -8.83 9.87
N TRP A 25 -11.93 -9.82 9.59
CA TRP A 25 -10.53 -9.59 9.22
C TRP A 25 -10.38 -9.48 7.71
N TRP A 26 -9.51 -8.56 7.30
CA TRP A 26 -9.03 -8.40 5.94
C TRP A 26 -7.52 -8.57 5.93
N TYR A 27 -6.98 -9.17 4.90
CA TYR A 27 -5.58 -9.51 4.76
C TYR A 27 -5.01 -8.87 3.50
N GLU A 28 -3.76 -8.42 3.58
CA GLU A 28 -3.03 -7.80 2.48
C GLU A 28 -1.57 -8.25 2.50
N PRO A 29 -0.90 -8.45 1.34
CA PRO A 29 0.52 -8.67 1.30
C PRO A 29 1.28 -7.50 1.94
N LYS A 30 2.32 -7.81 2.70
CA LYS A 30 3.26 -6.81 3.19
C LYS A 30 4.43 -6.69 2.23
N TYR A 31 4.62 -5.49 1.70
CA TYR A 31 5.75 -5.13 0.87
C TYR A 31 6.91 -4.61 1.72
N ASP A 32 8.13 -4.78 1.20
CA ASP A 32 9.32 -4.15 1.76
C ASP A 32 9.87 -3.11 0.79
N GLY A 33 9.57 -1.85 1.08
CA GLY A 33 10.00 -0.70 0.30
C GLY A 33 10.14 0.53 1.18
N HIS A 34 9.58 1.64 0.74
CA HIS A 34 9.56 2.88 1.51
C HIS A 34 8.13 3.41 1.61
N ARG A 35 7.55 3.42 2.81
CA ARG A 35 6.18 3.91 3.03
C ARG A 35 6.07 5.38 2.65
N LEU A 36 5.13 5.67 1.76
CA LEU A 36 4.81 7.02 1.29
C LEU A 36 3.32 7.32 1.50
N VAL A 37 3.06 8.56 1.94
CA VAL A 37 1.75 9.19 1.78
C VAL A 37 1.83 10.09 0.56
N MET A 38 1.04 9.78 -0.46
CA MET A 38 0.92 10.57 -1.68
C MET A 38 -0.29 11.49 -1.58
N HIS A 39 -0.07 12.80 -1.68
CA HIS A 39 -1.10 13.82 -1.64
C HIS A 39 -1.16 14.57 -2.98
N ARG A 40 -2.27 14.38 -3.70
CA ARG A 40 -2.59 15.12 -4.92
C ARG A 40 -3.34 16.40 -4.57
N THR A 41 -2.69 17.55 -4.66
CA THR A 41 -3.31 18.88 -4.54
C THR A 41 -3.90 19.33 -5.88
N ALA A 42 -4.48 20.54 -5.96
CA ALA A 42 -4.92 21.09 -7.24
C ALA A 42 -3.73 21.32 -8.20
N GLU A 43 -2.59 21.77 -7.70
CA GLU A 43 -1.45 22.18 -8.49
C GLU A 43 -0.42 21.06 -8.68
N THR A 44 -0.20 20.25 -7.65
CA THR A 44 0.94 19.32 -7.61
C THR A 44 0.60 17.99 -6.92
N THR A 45 1.51 17.03 -6.98
CA THR A 45 1.50 15.81 -6.18
C THR A 45 2.73 15.79 -5.31
N ARG A 46 2.55 15.53 -4.02
CA ARG A 46 3.64 15.45 -3.04
C ARG A 46 3.66 14.08 -2.40
N CYS A 47 4.87 13.59 -2.14
CA CYS A 47 5.10 12.37 -1.38
C CYS A 47 5.75 12.72 -0.04
N HIS A 48 5.21 12.15 1.03
CA HIS A 48 5.66 12.31 2.41
C HIS A 48 6.04 10.95 3.00
N THR A 49 7.07 10.91 3.85
CA THR A 49 7.35 9.73 4.65
C THR A 49 6.33 9.58 5.77
N ARG A 50 6.36 8.42 6.44
CA ARG A 50 5.67 8.19 7.72
C ARG A 50 5.89 9.30 8.77
N SER A 51 7.08 9.90 8.82
CA SER A 51 7.43 10.96 9.77
C SER A 51 7.08 12.37 9.26
N GLY A 52 6.31 12.48 8.19
CA GLY A 52 5.89 13.76 7.59
C GLY A 52 6.95 14.44 6.71
N CYS A 53 8.14 13.86 6.55
CA CYS A 53 9.20 14.46 5.75
C CYS A 53 8.82 14.44 4.26
N THR A 54 8.93 15.59 3.59
CA THR A 54 8.69 15.66 2.14
C THR A 54 9.84 15.01 1.38
N VAL A 55 9.54 13.96 0.61
CA VAL A 55 10.49 13.15 -0.16
C VAL A 55 10.15 13.10 -1.64
N THR A 56 9.41 14.10 -2.12
CA THR A 56 8.88 14.13 -3.50
C THR A 56 9.99 14.07 -4.56
N SER A 57 11.14 14.70 -4.32
CA SER A 57 12.28 14.66 -5.26
C SER A 57 12.97 13.29 -5.35
N ALA A 58 12.88 12.46 -4.31
CA ALA A 58 13.37 11.09 -4.34
C ALA A 58 12.45 10.17 -5.18
N TRP A 59 11.15 10.48 -5.19
CA TRP A 59 10.08 9.67 -5.80
C TRP A 59 9.32 10.45 -6.89
N LEU A 60 10.06 11.21 -7.69
CA LEU A 60 9.48 12.15 -8.66
C LEU A 60 8.70 11.45 -9.77
N ASP A 61 9.11 10.27 -10.22
CA ASP A 61 8.36 9.41 -11.15
C ASP A 61 6.95 9.10 -10.63
N LEU A 62 6.82 8.71 -9.36
CA LEU A 62 5.54 8.44 -8.72
C LEU A 62 4.71 9.71 -8.55
N ALA A 63 5.34 10.83 -8.18
CA ALA A 63 4.66 12.11 -8.06
C ALA A 63 4.11 12.60 -9.42
N VAL A 64 4.89 12.48 -10.48
CA VAL A 64 4.48 12.82 -11.86
C VAL A 64 3.36 11.88 -12.34
N ALA A 65 3.47 10.58 -12.07
CA ALA A 65 2.40 9.64 -12.39
C ALA A 65 1.11 10.01 -11.65
N GLY A 66 1.17 10.24 -10.34
CA GLY A 66 0.02 10.64 -9.53
C GLY A 66 -0.58 11.97 -9.98
N GLN A 67 0.24 12.94 -10.40
CA GLN A 67 -0.23 14.21 -10.97
C GLN A 67 -1.11 13.99 -12.20
N ALA A 68 -0.71 13.05 -13.07
CA ALA A 68 -1.33 12.81 -14.36
C ALA A 68 -2.65 12.03 -14.26
N VAL A 69 -2.77 11.12 -13.28
CA VAL A 69 -3.89 10.16 -13.24
C VAL A 69 -4.83 10.36 -12.05
N LEU A 70 -4.38 10.99 -10.96
CA LEU A 70 -5.22 11.18 -9.77
C LEU A 70 -5.91 12.55 -9.78
N ARG A 71 -7.16 12.55 -9.30
CA ARG A 71 -7.94 13.76 -9.09
C ARG A 71 -7.41 14.59 -7.90
N PRO A 72 -7.41 15.94 -8.00
CA PRO A 72 -7.10 16.82 -6.87
C PRO A 72 -7.90 16.49 -5.61
N GLY A 73 -7.28 16.64 -4.44
CA GLY A 73 -7.89 16.32 -3.16
C GLY A 73 -7.80 14.83 -2.77
N THR A 74 -7.01 14.03 -3.50
CA THR A 74 -6.77 12.62 -3.18
C THR A 74 -5.55 12.46 -2.26
N VAL A 75 -5.68 11.63 -1.22
CA VAL A 75 -4.57 11.23 -0.35
C VAL A 75 -4.53 9.72 -0.23
N LEU A 76 -3.40 9.12 -0.60
CA LEU A 76 -3.18 7.68 -0.62
C LEU A 76 -2.03 7.30 0.31
N ASP A 77 -2.16 6.17 1.01
CA ASP A 77 -1.11 5.57 1.84
C ASP A 77 -0.69 4.21 1.27
N GLY A 78 0.61 4.03 1.10
CA GLY A 78 1.17 2.90 0.38
C GLY A 78 2.68 2.76 0.53
N GLU A 79 3.24 1.79 -0.18
CA GLU A 79 4.68 1.53 -0.22
C GLU A 79 5.22 1.82 -1.62
N ALA A 80 6.27 2.64 -1.69
CA ALA A 80 7.10 2.71 -2.88
C ALA A 80 8.04 1.52 -2.92
N VAL A 81 7.93 0.72 -3.98
CA VAL A 81 8.72 -0.49 -4.18
C VAL A 81 9.55 -0.40 -5.46
N VAL A 82 10.72 -1.04 -5.46
CA VAL A 82 11.64 -1.04 -6.59
C VAL A 82 11.97 -2.47 -6.97
N TRP A 83 11.89 -2.77 -8.27
CA TRP A 83 12.24 -4.08 -8.81
C TRP A 83 13.68 -4.09 -9.32
N VAL A 84 14.44 -5.11 -8.91
CA VAL A 84 15.80 -5.35 -9.41
C VAL A 84 15.86 -6.82 -9.81
N ASN A 85 16.20 -7.10 -11.07
CA ASN A 85 16.30 -8.46 -11.61
C ASN A 85 15.03 -9.32 -11.36
N GLY A 86 13.85 -8.71 -11.49
CA GLY A 86 12.57 -9.39 -11.32
C GLY A 86 12.15 -9.67 -9.87
N GLN A 87 12.84 -9.10 -8.88
CA GLN A 87 12.49 -9.23 -7.46
C GLN A 87 12.38 -7.85 -6.79
N LEU A 88 11.54 -7.72 -5.76
CA LEU A 88 11.50 -6.51 -4.95
C LEU A 88 12.82 -6.34 -4.18
N SER A 89 13.34 -5.11 -4.21
CA SER A 89 14.59 -4.75 -3.55
C SER A 89 14.35 -3.62 -2.55
N PHE A 90 14.25 -4.01 -1.28
CA PHE A 90 14.20 -3.05 -0.18
C PHE A 90 15.44 -2.15 -0.13
N SER A 91 16.63 -2.71 -0.39
CA SER A 91 17.87 -1.93 -0.41
C SER A 91 17.88 -0.89 -1.53
N ALA A 92 17.34 -1.19 -2.71
CA ALA A 92 17.19 -0.20 -3.78
C ALA A 92 16.19 0.90 -3.41
N ALA A 93 15.03 0.52 -2.83
CA ALA A 93 14.04 1.50 -2.35
C ALA A 93 14.62 2.40 -1.25
N GLN A 94 15.34 1.84 -0.28
CA GLN A 94 16.00 2.59 0.79
C GLN A 94 17.12 3.50 0.26
N ALA A 95 17.97 2.98 -0.63
CA ALA A 95 19.03 3.77 -1.27
C ALA A 95 18.45 4.97 -2.02
N ARG A 96 17.31 4.78 -2.70
CA ARG A 96 16.60 5.85 -3.39
C ARG A 96 15.97 6.85 -2.43
N GLY A 97 15.27 6.39 -1.39
CA GLY A 97 14.64 7.25 -0.38
C GLY A 97 15.64 8.16 0.37
N ASN A 98 16.88 7.70 0.54
CA ASN A 98 17.96 8.44 1.21
C ASN A 98 18.88 9.23 0.26
N SER A 99 18.57 9.28 -1.04
CA SER A 99 19.42 9.92 -2.05
C SER A 99 19.12 11.40 -2.25
N THR A 100 20.10 12.15 -2.75
CA THR A 100 19.87 13.49 -3.29
C THR A 100 19.03 13.44 -4.57
N ALA A 101 18.37 14.54 -4.93
CA ALA A 101 17.54 14.62 -6.14
C ALA A 101 18.28 14.22 -7.43
N ARG A 102 19.57 14.56 -7.55
CA ARG A 102 20.39 14.17 -8.71
C ARG A 102 20.63 12.65 -8.75
N ARG A 103 20.91 12.04 -7.60
CA ARG A 103 21.15 10.60 -7.50
C ARG A 103 19.85 9.81 -7.67
N SER A 104 18.73 10.27 -7.11
CA SER A 104 17.43 9.63 -7.32
C SER A 104 17.01 9.67 -8.78
N ALA A 105 17.25 10.76 -9.51
CA ALA A 105 16.96 10.84 -10.95
C ALA A 105 17.73 9.79 -11.76
N ALA A 106 19.03 9.58 -11.47
CA ALA A 106 19.82 8.52 -12.09
C ALA A 106 19.28 7.11 -11.75
N LEU A 107 18.97 6.85 -10.47
CA LEU A 107 18.39 5.58 -10.03
C LEU A 107 17.02 5.31 -10.65
N THR A 108 16.22 6.35 -10.90
CA THR A 108 14.88 6.24 -11.51
C THR A 108 14.96 5.73 -12.94
N ALA A 109 15.96 6.18 -13.71
CA ALA A 109 16.14 5.76 -15.10
C ALA A 109 16.52 4.28 -15.20
N GLU A 110 17.24 3.75 -14.20
CA GLU A 110 17.67 2.35 -14.16
C GLU A 110 16.62 1.44 -13.50
N TYR A 111 16.01 1.90 -12.40
CA TYR A 111 15.06 1.15 -11.58
C TYR A 111 13.84 2.03 -11.22
N PRO A 112 12.85 2.15 -12.12
CA PRO A 112 11.63 2.89 -11.85
C PRO A 112 10.86 2.29 -10.67
N ALA A 113 10.20 3.14 -9.88
CA ALA A 113 9.44 2.70 -8.73
C ALA A 113 8.00 2.34 -9.10
N ASN A 114 7.38 1.51 -8.27
CA ASN A 114 5.94 1.27 -8.26
C ASN A 114 5.38 1.71 -6.91
N PHE A 115 4.15 2.20 -6.88
CA PHE A 115 3.46 2.60 -5.66
C PHE A 115 2.30 1.66 -5.41
N VAL A 116 2.47 0.81 -4.39
CA VAL A 116 1.46 -0.16 -3.99
C VAL A 116 0.66 0.42 -2.83
N VAL A 117 -0.62 0.69 -3.07
CA VAL A 117 -1.50 1.46 -2.19
C VAL A 117 -2.42 0.53 -1.40
N TRP A 118 -2.53 0.74 -0.09
CA TRP A 118 -3.45 -0.05 0.75
C TRP A 118 -4.57 0.78 1.40
N ASP A 119 -4.38 2.08 1.58
CA ASP A 119 -5.41 2.94 2.19
C ASP A 119 -5.67 4.20 1.36
N CYS A 120 -6.91 4.67 1.43
CA CYS A 120 -7.33 5.97 0.91
C CYS A 120 -7.75 6.85 2.10
N LEU A 121 -6.99 7.91 2.32
CA LEU A 121 -7.17 8.79 3.46
C LEU A 121 -8.06 9.98 3.12
N GLN A 122 -8.12 10.38 1.86
CA GLN A 122 -8.93 11.52 1.41
C GLN A 122 -9.35 11.35 -0.04
N VAL A 123 -10.58 11.74 -0.36
CA VAL A 123 -11.11 11.82 -1.74
C VAL A 123 -11.83 13.15 -1.90
N ASP A 124 -11.52 13.89 -2.97
CA ASP A 124 -12.14 15.19 -3.29
C ASP A 124 -12.10 16.18 -2.12
N GLY A 125 -11.04 16.13 -1.30
CA GLY A 125 -10.88 16.97 -0.11
C GLY A 125 -11.62 16.47 1.13
N VAL A 126 -12.40 15.39 1.04
CA VAL A 126 -13.13 14.79 2.16
C VAL A 126 -12.27 13.73 2.85
N GLU A 127 -12.07 13.94 4.15
CA GLU A 127 -11.29 13.09 5.03
C GLU A 127 -11.99 11.74 5.32
N LEU A 128 -11.27 10.63 5.12
CA LEU A 128 -11.79 9.27 5.27
C LEU A 128 -11.19 8.50 6.45
N ARG A 129 -10.14 8.99 7.11
CA ARG A 129 -9.44 8.27 8.20
C ARG A 129 -10.37 7.73 9.30
N ARG A 130 -11.42 8.46 9.64
CA ARG A 130 -12.41 8.07 10.67
C ARG A 130 -13.46 7.07 10.19
N ARG A 131 -13.49 6.74 8.89
CA ARG A 131 -14.40 5.74 8.31
C ARG A 131 -13.86 4.33 8.53
N PRO A 132 -14.72 3.30 8.58
CA PRO A 132 -14.30 1.89 8.60
C PRO A 132 -13.37 1.52 7.44
N TYR A 133 -12.44 0.59 7.65
CA TYR A 133 -11.51 0.12 6.62
C TYR A 133 -12.22 -0.32 5.34
N THR A 134 -13.34 -1.04 5.44
CA THR A 134 -14.09 -1.49 4.25
C THR A 134 -14.59 -0.34 3.38
N GLU A 135 -14.98 0.78 3.99
CA GLU A 135 -15.38 1.98 3.26
C GLU A 135 -14.18 2.69 2.63
N ARG A 136 -13.08 2.82 3.36
CA ARG A 136 -11.84 3.40 2.81
C ARG A 136 -11.28 2.54 1.66
N ARG A 137 -11.38 1.22 1.79
CA ARG A 137 -10.98 0.25 0.78
C ARG A 137 -11.85 0.35 -0.48
N ALA A 138 -13.16 0.50 -0.32
CA ALA A 138 -14.06 0.73 -1.46
C ALA A 138 -13.70 2.04 -2.18
N ALA A 139 -13.49 3.13 -1.43
CA ALA A 139 -13.06 4.42 -1.99
C ALA A 139 -11.70 4.31 -2.70
N LEU A 140 -10.74 3.57 -2.16
CA LEU A 140 -9.45 3.29 -2.80
C LEU A 140 -9.63 2.64 -4.17
N LEU A 141 -10.46 1.59 -4.25
CA LEU A 141 -10.69 0.87 -5.51
C LEU A 141 -11.38 1.75 -6.54
N GLU A 142 -12.30 2.63 -6.13
CA GLU A 142 -12.94 3.60 -7.02
C GLU A 142 -11.97 4.69 -7.51
N VAL A 143 -11.11 5.20 -6.63
CA VAL A 143 -10.08 6.20 -6.99
C VAL A 143 -9.08 5.62 -7.99
N LEU A 144 -8.75 4.33 -7.87
CA LEU A 144 -7.77 3.66 -8.71
C LEU A 144 -8.38 2.88 -9.88
N ASP A 145 -9.70 2.97 -10.09
CA ASP A 145 -10.34 2.36 -11.25
C ASP A 145 -9.81 2.98 -12.55
N GLY A 146 -9.37 2.14 -13.47
CA GLY A 146 -8.72 2.58 -14.72
C GLY A 146 -7.34 3.22 -14.56
N VAL A 147 -6.78 3.33 -13.35
CA VAL A 147 -5.43 3.89 -13.13
C VAL A 147 -4.35 2.87 -13.53
N PRO A 148 -3.50 3.18 -14.53
CA PRO A 148 -2.46 2.26 -14.98
C PRO A 148 -1.24 2.25 -14.05
N PRO A 149 -0.28 1.33 -14.27
CA PRO A 149 1.05 1.41 -13.67
C PRO A 149 1.67 2.81 -13.79
N PRO A 150 2.35 3.31 -12.74
CA PRO A 150 2.90 2.54 -11.62
C PRO A 150 2.11 2.60 -10.29
N ILE A 151 0.85 3.07 -10.27
CA ILE A 151 0.07 3.24 -9.03
C ILE A 151 -1.08 2.23 -8.94
N GLN A 152 -0.97 1.22 -8.07
CA GLN A 152 -1.93 0.11 -7.97
C GLN A 152 -2.36 -0.12 -6.53
N ALA A 153 -3.63 -0.51 -6.33
CA ALA A 153 -4.06 -1.07 -5.06
C ALA A 153 -3.36 -2.41 -4.79
N THR A 154 -2.92 -2.64 -3.56
CA THR A 154 -2.55 -3.99 -3.11
C THR A 154 -3.78 -4.90 -3.17
N PRO A 155 -3.66 -6.20 -3.50
CA PRO A 155 -4.77 -7.13 -3.31
C PRO A 155 -5.13 -7.22 -1.82
N ALA A 156 -6.43 -7.37 -1.56
CA ALA A 156 -6.96 -7.57 -0.22
C ALA A 156 -8.00 -8.70 -0.24
N SER A 157 -8.06 -9.50 0.83
CA SER A 157 -8.96 -10.66 0.95
C SER A 157 -9.46 -10.79 2.38
N ASP A 158 -10.70 -11.17 2.60
CA ASP A 158 -11.23 -11.59 3.90
C ASP A 158 -11.08 -13.11 4.15
N ASP A 159 -10.59 -13.85 3.15
CA ASP A 159 -10.25 -15.26 3.25
C ASP A 159 -8.84 -15.47 3.85
N PRO A 160 -8.71 -16.10 5.04
CA PRO A 160 -7.42 -16.39 5.66
C PRO A 160 -6.56 -17.39 4.88
N ASP A 161 -7.14 -18.25 4.04
CA ASP A 161 -6.37 -19.22 3.27
C ASP A 161 -5.68 -18.54 2.08
N VAL A 162 -6.30 -17.50 1.50
CA VAL A 162 -5.63 -16.60 0.54
C VAL A 162 -4.46 -15.87 1.21
N ALA A 163 -4.65 -15.40 2.43
CA ALA A 163 -3.63 -14.72 3.23
C ALA A 163 -2.42 -15.63 3.53
N LEU A 164 -2.68 -16.90 3.82
CA LEU A 164 -1.65 -17.94 3.98
C LEU A 164 -0.93 -18.22 2.66
N ALA A 165 -1.67 -18.35 1.56
CA ALA A 165 -1.06 -18.57 0.26
C ALA A 165 -0.11 -17.43 -0.12
N TRP A 166 -0.50 -16.17 0.13
CA TRP A 166 0.40 -15.03 -0.07
C TRP A 166 1.66 -15.12 0.78
N TYR A 167 1.50 -15.46 2.06
CA TYR A 167 2.64 -15.62 2.96
C TYR A 167 3.61 -16.70 2.48
N GLU A 168 3.10 -17.83 2.00
CA GLU A 168 3.94 -18.96 1.58
C GLU A 168 4.70 -18.67 0.29
N HIS A 169 4.08 -17.94 -0.65
CA HIS A 169 4.56 -17.86 -2.03
C HIS A 169 5.21 -16.52 -2.40
N LEU A 170 4.80 -15.40 -1.78
CA LEU A 170 5.33 -14.08 -2.13
C LEU A 170 6.71 -13.73 -1.56
N PRO A 171 7.27 -14.38 -0.51
CA PRO A 171 8.64 -14.13 -0.06
C PRO A 171 9.70 -14.34 -1.16
N ALA A 172 9.47 -15.29 -2.08
CA ALA A 172 10.35 -15.51 -3.23
C ALA A 172 10.46 -14.28 -4.16
N GLN A 173 9.49 -13.35 -4.07
CA GLN A 173 9.40 -12.13 -4.86
C GLN A 173 9.74 -10.87 -4.05
N GLY A 174 10.09 -11.03 -2.76
CA GLY A 174 10.45 -9.94 -1.85
C GLY A 174 9.29 -9.31 -1.09
N CYS A 175 8.10 -9.93 -1.09
CA CYS A 175 7.05 -9.62 -0.11
C CYS A 175 7.19 -10.56 1.08
N LEU A 176 7.82 -10.10 2.17
CA LEU A 176 8.25 -11.02 3.22
C LEU A 176 7.12 -11.50 4.14
N ARG A 177 5.94 -10.84 4.17
CA ARG A 177 4.92 -11.08 5.20
C ARG A 177 3.49 -10.81 4.69
N THR A 178 2.53 -11.11 5.54
CA THR A 178 1.10 -10.74 5.38
C THR A 178 0.70 -9.81 6.52
N THR A 179 -0.16 -8.84 6.22
CA THR A 179 -0.80 -7.97 7.22
C THR A 179 -2.29 -8.33 7.35
N ALA A 180 -2.85 -8.28 8.55
CA ALA A 180 -4.29 -8.35 8.77
C ALA A 180 -4.83 -7.04 9.37
N VAL A 181 -6.02 -6.60 8.95
CA VAL A 181 -6.72 -5.37 9.34
C VAL A 181 -8.18 -5.67 9.67
N SER A 182 -8.71 -5.11 10.75
CA SER A 182 -10.14 -5.26 11.09
C SER A 182 -11.03 -4.41 10.15
N HIS A 183 -12.15 -4.96 9.70
CA HIS A 183 -13.09 -4.34 8.76
C HIS A 183 -13.75 -3.06 9.29
N THR A 184 -13.93 -2.97 10.61
CA THR A 184 -14.47 -1.80 11.32
C THR A 184 -13.38 -0.81 11.73
N SER A 185 -12.10 -1.13 11.51
CA SER A 185 -11.02 -0.28 11.98
C SER A 185 -11.16 1.14 11.43
N CYS A 186 -11.27 2.08 12.35
CA CYS A 186 -11.30 3.52 12.10
C CYS A 186 -10.13 4.16 12.84
N TRP A 187 -9.70 5.33 12.38
CA TRP A 187 -8.67 6.08 13.07
C TRP A 187 -9.28 6.81 14.27
N SER A 188 -8.88 6.45 15.49
CA SER A 188 -9.25 7.19 16.71
C SER A 188 -8.21 8.26 17.04
N ASP A 189 -8.67 9.40 17.59
CA ASP A 189 -7.84 10.56 17.94
C ASP A 189 -6.84 10.29 19.10
N ALA A 190 -6.88 9.12 19.71
CA ALA A 190 -5.93 8.68 20.73
C ALA A 190 -5.52 7.23 20.46
N SER A 191 -4.20 6.99 20.54
CA SER A 191 -3.52 5.68 20.47
C SER A 191 -3.15 5.18 19.08
N ASN A 192 -1.85 4.99 18.88
CA ASN A 192 -1.19 4.18 17.84
C ASN A 192 -1.55 2.68 17.89
N ALA A 193 -2.73 2.32 18.41
CA ALA A 193 -3.17 0.94 18.57
C ALA A 193 -4.10 0.58 17.40
N PHE A 194 -3.50 0.35 16.23
CA PHE A 194 -4.22 -0.17 15.08
C PHE A 194 -3.75 -1.59 14.84
N LEU A 195 -4.69 -2.53 14.79
CA LEU A 195 -4.42 -3.92 14.43
C LEU A 195 -4.19 -3.98 12.92
N TRP A 196 -3.07 -3.43 12.46
CA TRP A 196 -2.31 -4.01 11.36
C TRP A 196 -1.44 -5.07 12.02
N VAL A 197 -1.82 -6.32 11.81
CA VAL A 197 -1.19 -7.44 12.47
C VAL A 197 -0.22 -8.10 11.51
N PHE A 198 1.08 -8.00 11.79
CA PHE A 198 2.10 -8.72 11.02
C PHE A 198 2.20 -10.16 11.48
N TRP A 199 2.09 -11.10 10.54
CA TRP A 199 2.49 -12.47 10.80
C TRP A 199 3.93 -12.72 10.29
N ALA A 200 4.80 -13.22 11.17
CA ALA A 200 6.18 -13.58 10.83
C ALA A 200 6.57 -14.92 11.49
N VAL A 201 7.01 -15.89 10.67
CA VAL A 201 7.71 -17.11 11.12
C VAL A 201 9.13 -17.06 10.54
N SER A 202 10.15 -17.20 11.39
CA SER A 202 11.54 -17.26 10.96
C SER A 202 11.77 -18.47 10.04
N ARG A 203 12.22 -18.27 8.79
CA ARG A 203 12.72 -19.36 7.93
C ARG A 203 13.98 -18.97 7.14
N PRO A 204 14.88 -19.94 6.84
CA PRO A 204 16.08 -19.72 6.03
C PRO A 204 15.75 -19.67 4.52
N TYR A 205 16.42 -18.79 3.77
CA TYR A 205 16.14 -18.43 2.38
C TYR A 205 16.41 -19.55 1.34
N GLY A 206 15.53 -19.70 0.34
CA GLY A 206 15.73 -20.50 -0.88
C GLY A 206 14.99 -19.89 -2.09
N ARG A 207 15.62 -19.88 -3.29
CA ARG A 207 15.17 -19.18 -4.52
C ARG A 207 14.17 -19.97 -5.37
N TRP A 208 13.14 -19.30 -5.94
CA TRP A 208 12.34 -19.72 -7.10
C TRP A 208 11.84 -18.49 -7.89
N ALA A 209 11.59 -18.62 -9.21
CA ALA A 209 11.18 -17.54 -10.12
C ALA A 209 9.86 -17.88 -10.84
N TRP A 210 8.93 -16.91 -10.91
CA TRP A 210 7.66 -16.97 -11.68
C TRP A 210 7.24 -15.56 -12.14
N SER A 211 6.47 -15.46 -13.24
CA SER A 211 5.92 -14.22 -13.80
C SER A 211 4.40 -14.12 -13.58
N TRP A 212 3.88 -12.90 -13.35
CA TRP A 212 2.46 -12.66 -13.07
C TRP A 212 1.64 -12.49 -14.36
N ARG A 213 0.46 -13.13 -14.41
CA ARG A 213 -0.65 -12.81 -15.32
C ARG A 213 -1.83 -12.40 -14.46
N SER A 214 -2.33 -11.17 -14.66
CA SER A 214 -3.57 -10.66 -14.09
C SER A 214 -4.74 -11.54 -14.55
N THR A 215 -5.21 -12.42 -13.69
CA THR A 215 -6.55 -13.00 -13.84
C THR A 215 -7.41 -12.39 -12.74
N PRO A 216 -8.50 -11.67 -13.06
CA PRO A 216 -9.43 -11.19 -12.06
C PRO A 216 -10.04 -12.39 -11.33
N VAL A 217 -9.88 -12.45 -10.01
CA VAL A 217 -10.65 -13.38 -9.18
C VAL A 217 -12.07 -12.84 -9.17
N ARG A 218 -13.01 -13.54 -9.83
CA ARG A 218 -14.44 -13.25 -9.69
C ARG A 218 -14.86 -13.67 -8.28
N VAL A 219 -15.20 -12.70 -7.44
CA VAL A 219 -15.94 -12.95 -6.21
C VAL A 219 -17.32 -13.49 -6.62
N GLY A 220 -17.62 -14.73 -6.24
CA GLY A 220 -18.90 -15.36 -6.51
C GLY A 220 -20.03 -14.55 -5.87
N SER A 221 -21.11 -14.32 -6.61
CA SER A 221 -22.32 -13.69 -6.08
C SER A 221 -22.83 -14.48 -4.87
N PRO A 222 -23.31 -13.81 -3.80
CA PRO A 222 -23.98 -14.50 -2.71
C PRO A 222 -25.18 -15.27 -3.29
N GLY A 223 -25.16 -16.59 -3.14
CA GLY A 223 -26.23 -17.47 -3.59
C GLY A 223 -27.57 -17.00 -3.04
N GLY A 224 -28.56 -16.95 -3.93
CA GLY A 224 -29.91 -16.51 -3.62
C GLY A 224 -30.54 -17.29 -2.46
N CYS A 225 -31.22 -16.56 -1.59
CA CYS A 225 -32.26 -17.11 -0.73
C CYS A 225 -33.40 -17.61 -1.62
N ARG A 226 -33.59 -18.93 -1.68
CA ARG A 226 -34.86 -19.53 -2.09
C ARG A 226 -35.72 -19.70 -0.84
N GLU A 227 -36.89 -19.06 -0.89
CA GLU A 227 -38.19 -19.40 -0.30
C GLU A 227 -38.25 -20.27 0.96
N CYS A 228 -38.89 -19.71 2.01
CA CYS A 228 -40.10 -20.22 2.67
C CYS A 228 -40.97 -19.03 3.07
#